data_AF-A0A3B8LIC5-F1
#
_entry.id   AF-A0A3B8LIC5-F1
#
_cell.length_a   1.000
_cell.length_b   1.000
_cell.length_c   1.000
_cell.angle_alpha   90.00
_cell.angle_beta   90.00
_cell.angle_gamma   90.00
#
_symmetry.space_group_name_H-M   'P 1'
#
loop_
_entity.id
_entity.type
_entity.pdbx_description
1 polymer ?
#
loop_
_entity_poly.entity_id
_entity_poly.type
_entity_poly.pdbx_seq_one_letter_code
_entity_poly.pdbx_strand_id
1 'polypeptide(L)'
;MAQCTYCGSSRSIEQDHVRAQSKGGVTTVPACRVCNRMKGDKSLSEFIRWVKRNDPYRAQRMREHNKGKRGKIAQTIRNNLN
;
A
#
# COMPACT_ATOMS: atom_id res chain seq x y z
N MET A 1 4.58 -12.95 12.14
CA MET A 1 3.38 -12.07 12.07
C MET A 1 3.35 -11.35 10.73
N ALA A 2 2.20 -11.29 10.07
CA ALA A 2 2.05 -10.56 8.81
C ALA A 2 2.24 -9.04 9.02
N GLN A 3 2.83 -8.38 8.04
CA GLN A 3 3.00 -6.92 8.02
C GLN A 3 2.27 -6.34 6.81
N CYS A 4 1.77 -5.11 6.96
CA CYS A 4 1.15 -4.36 5.89
C CYS A 4 2.16 -4.19 4.75
N THR A 5 1.83 -4.72 3.58
CA THR A 5 2.64 -4.66 2.37
C THR A 5 2.99 -3.21 1.98
N TYR A 6 2.11 -2.27 2.31
CA TYR A 6 2.29 -0.86 1.97
C TYR A 6 3.21 -0.13 2.96
N CYS A 7 2.88 -0.13 4.26
CA CYS A 7 3.53 0.74 5.26
C CYS A 7 4.27 0.00 6.38
N GLY A 8 4.29 -1.34 6.37
CA GLY A 8 4.98 -2.16 7.37
C GLY A 8 4.32 -2.25 8.75
N SER A 9 3.14 -1.65 8.96
CA SER A 9 2.38 -1.83 10.20
C SER A 9 2.02 -3.30 10.41
N SER A 10 2.16 -3.81 11.64
CA SER A 10 1.64 -5.12 12.07
C SER A 10 0.26 -5.04 12.74
N ARG A 11 -0.27 -3.83 12.93
CA ARG A 11 -1.57 -3.59 13.59
C ARG A 11 -2.74 -3.76 12.63
N SER A 12 -3.78 -4.47 13.07
CA SER A 12 -5.07 -4.62 12.40
C SER A 12 -4.93 -5.02 10.93
N ILE A 13 -4.30 -6.17 10.68
CA ILE A 13 -4.02 -6.67 9.35
C ILE A 13 -5.25 -7.34 8.75
N GLU A 14 -5.55 -6.97 7.51
CA GLU A 14 -6.64 -7.43 6.67
C GLU A 14 -6.07 -7.85 5.30
N GLN A 15 -6.88 -8.49 4.47
CA GLN A 15 -6.53 -8.82 3.08
C GLN A 15 -7.05 -7.72 2.16
N ASP A 16 -6.15 -7.02 1.47
CA ASP A 16 -6.48 -6.00 0.49
C ASP A 16 -6.26 -6.51 -0.93
N HIS A 17 -7.20 -6.22 -1.83
CA HIS A 17 -7.08 -6.58 -3.23
C HIS A 17 -6.22 -5.58 -3.97
N VAL A 18 -5.09 -6.03 -4.53
CA VAL A 18 -4.12 -5.16 -5.23
C VAL A 18 -4.82 -4.37 -6.35
N ARG A 19 -5.63 -5.06 -7.14
CA ARG A 19 -6.66 -4.49 -8.02
C ARG A 19 -8.00 -4.68 -7.33
N ALA A 20 -8.80 -3.63 -7.18
CA ALA A 20 -10.09 -3.73 -6.48
C ALA A 20 -10.95 -4.88 -7.00
N GLN A 21 -11.64 -5.59 -6.10
CA GLN A 21 -12.52 -6.72 -6.44
C GLN A 21 -13.62 -6.30 -7.42
N SER A 22 -14.20 -5.11 -7.24
CA SER A 22 -15.19 -4.52 -8.16
C SER A 22 -14.66 -4.31 -9.58
N LYS A 23 -13.33 -4.31 -9.76
CA LYS A 23 -12.65 -4.23 -11.05
C LYS A 23 -12.12 -5.59 -11.52
N GLY A 24 -12.50 -6.70 -10.91
CA GLY A 24 -12.10 -8.07 -11.28
C GLY A 24 -10.72 -8.51 -10.77
N GLY A 25 -10.20 -7.90 -9.71
CA GLY A 25 -8.93 -8.32 -9.10
C GLY A 25 -9.08 -9.48 -8.13
N VAL A 26 -8.20 -10.49 -8.22
CA VAL A 26 -8.21 -11.70 -7.37
C VAL A 26 -7.00 -11.81 -6.44
N THR A 27 -5.92 -11.07 -6.72
CA THR A 27 -4.70 -11.10 -5.90
C THR A 27 -4.86 -10.22 -4.67
N THR A 28 -4.75 -10.83 -3.48
CA THR A 28 -4.75 -10.10 -2.21
C THR A 28 -3.36 -10.01 -1.60
N VAL A 29 -3.14 -8.98 -0.78
CA VAL A 29 -1.93 -8.80 0.02
C VAL A 29 -2.30 -8.40 1.45
N PRO A 30 -1.45 -8.72 2.45
CA PRO A 30 -1.68 -8.24 3.80
C PRO A 30 -1.57 -6.71 3.82
N ALA A 31 -2.58 -6.03 4.36
CA ALA A 31 -2.62 -4.59 4.52
C ALA A 31 -3.21 -4.24 5.88
N CYS A 32 -2.66 -3.22 6.56
CA CYS A 32 -3.34 -2.71 7.74
C CYS A 32 -4.65 -2.00 7.35
N ARG A 33 -5.66 -2.06 8.21
CA ARG A 33 -6.97 -1.42 8.02
C ARG A 33 -6.92 0.01 7.49
N VAL A 34 -5.98 0.82 7.99
CA VAL A 34 -5.84 2.23 7.54
C VAL A 34 -5.43 2.29 6.06
N CYS A 35 -4.41 1.55 5.65
CA CYS A 35 -3.99 1.52 4.24
C CYS A 35 -5.07 0.92 3.34
N ASN A 36 -5.71 -0.16 3.79
CA ASN A 36 -6.81 -0.81 3.08
C ASN A 36 -7.94 0.19 2.78
N ARG A 37 -8.40 0.92 3.81
CA ARG A 37 -9.45 1.95 3.68
C ARG A 37 -9.05 3.13 2.80
N MET A 38 -7.82 3.65 2.95
CA MET A 38 -7.36 4.77 2.11
C MET A 38 -7.18 4.39 0.65
N LYS A 39 -6.77 3.14 0.38
CA LYS A 39 -6.68 2.63 -0.97
C LYS A 39 -8.07 2.51 -1.59
N GLY A 40 -9.01 1.84 -0.91
CA GLY A 40 -10.36 1.64 -1.43
C GLY A 40 -10.35 1.08 -2.84
N ASP A 41 -11.00 1.78 -3.77
CA ASP A 41 -11.10 1.42 -5.18
C ASP A 41 -9.97 1.97 -6.08
N LYS A 42 -9.05 2.75 -5.49
CA LYS A 42 -7.93 3.37 -6.20
C LYS A 42 -6.99 2.30 -6.72
N SER A 43 -6.41 2.57 -7.89
CA SER A 43 -5.21 1.86 -8.31
C SER A 43 -4.08 2.09 -7.31
N LEU A 44 -3.09 1.19 -7.32
CA LEU A 44 -1.93 1.31 -6.45
C LEU A 44 -1.24 2.69 -6.60
N SER A 45 -1.04 3.16 -7.83
CA SER A 45 -0.40 4.46 -8.11
C SER A 45 -1.25 5.65 -7.65
N GLU A 46 -2.57 5.61 -7.81
CA GLU A 46 -3.47 6.65 -7.29
C GLU A 46 -3.45 6.71 -5.77
N PHE A 47 -3.50 5.55 -5.11
CA PHE A 47 -3.40 5.43 -3.66
C PHE A 47 -2.09 6.03 -3.15
N ILE A 48 -0.94 5.66 -3.74
CA ILE A 48 0.36 6.17 -3.33
C ILE A 48 0.46 7.69 -3.51
N ARG A 49 0.00 8.22 -4.65
CA ARG A 49 -0.03 9.67 -4.90
C ARG A 49 -0.97 10.41 -3.94
N TRP A 50 -2.09 9.81 -3.57
CA TRP A 50 -3.00 10.36 -2.57
C TRP A 50 -2.34 10.41 -1.19
N VAL A 51 -1.67 9.33 -0.75
CA VAL A 51 -0.94 9.29 0.51
C VAL A 51 0.21 10.30 0.53
N LYS A 52 0.97 10.43 -0.57
CA LYS A 52 2.03 11.44 -0.70
C LYS A 52 1.54 12.86 -0.42
N ARG A 53 0.30 13.19 -0.83
CA ARG A 53 -0.29 14.52 -0.67
C ARG A 53 -0.99 14.74 0.67
N ASN A 54 -1.65 13.71 1.22
CA ASN A 54 -2.58 13.86 2.35
C ASN A 54 -2.09 13.25 3.66
N ASP A 55 -1.09 12.37 3.64
CA ASP A 55 -0.57 11.71 4.84
C ASP A 55 0.97 11.54 4.76
N PRO A 56 1.74 12.62 5.02
CA PRO A 56 3.20 12.61 4.94
C PRO A 56 3.85 11.59 5.89
N TYR A 57 3.28 11.41 7.09
CA TYR A 57 3.74 10.40 8.06
C TYR A 57 3.70 9.01 7.44
N ARG A 58 2.58 8.65 6.81
CA ARG A 58 2.44 7.32 6.21
C ARG A 58 3.20 7.18 4.91
N ALA A 59 3.35 8.26 4.14
CA ALA A 59 4.24 8.29 2.99
C ALA A 59 5.69 7.95 3.42
N GLN A 60 6.19 8.53 4.51
CA GLN A 60 7.52 8.20 5.05
C GLN A 60 7.61 6.72 5.43
N ARG A 61 6.63 6.18 6.16
CA ARG A 61 6.61 4.75 6.52
C ARG A 61 6.61 3.83 5.30
N MET A 62 5.86 4.17 4.25
CA MET A 62 5.87 3.43 2.99
C MET A 62 7.25 3.45 2.34
N ARG A 63 7.95 4.60 2.33
CA ARG A 63 9.33 4.68 1.81
C ARG A 63 10.27 3.77 2.58
N GLU A 64 10.29 3.90 3.90
CA GLU A 64 11.18 3.12 4.79
C GLU A 64 10.94 1.62 4.65
N HIS A 65 9.68 1.19 4.73
CA HIS A 65 9.33 -0.23 4.65
C HIS A 65 9.65 -0.86 3.28
N ASN A 66 9.63 -0.07 2.19
CA ASN A 66 9.85 -0.56 0.83
C ASN A 66 11.26 -0.30 0.30
N LYS A 67 12.14 0.34 1.09
CA LYS A 67 13.55 0.55 0.74
C LYS A 67 14.24 -0.80 0.51
N GLY A 68 14.95 -0.93 -0.62
CA GLY A 68 15.68 -2.15 -0.98
C GLY A 68 14.82 -3.35 -1.44
N LYS A 69 13.49 -3.28 -1.34
CA LYS A 69 12.61 -4.39 -1.78
C LYS A 69 12.46 -4.42 -3.30
N ARG A 70 12.50 -5.65 -3.84
CA ARG A 70 12.48 -5.92 -5.29
C ARG A 70 11.10 -6.26 -5.86
N GLY A 71 10.09 -6.52 -5.02
CA GLY A 71 8.75 -6.86 -5.49
C GLY A 71 8.06 -5.71 -6.25
N LYS A 72 7.17 -6.05 -7.20
CA LYS A 72 6.47 -5.08 -8.06
C LYS A 72 5.78 -3.97 -7.28
N ILE A 73 5.07 -4.31 -6.19
CA ILE A 73 4.40 -3.33 -5.32
C ILE A 73 5.41 -2.36 -4.70
N ALA A 74 6.52 -2.87 -4.16
CA ALA A 74 7.56 -2.04 -3.56
C ALA A 74 8.23 -1.13 -4.59
N GLN A 75 8.46 -1.61 -5.81
CA GLN A 75 8.96 -0.79 -6.92
C GLN A 75 7.95 0.33 -7.26
N THR A 76 6.66 0.01 -7.39
CA THR A 76 5.61 1.02 -7.65
C THR A 76 5.54 2.07 -6.54
N ILE A 77 5.62 1.66 -5.27
CA ILE A 77 5.67 2.58 -4.13
C ILE A 77 6.85 3.52 -4.23
N ARG A 78 8.06 3.00 -4.44
CA ARG A 78 9.27 3.82 -4.58
C ARG A 78 9.15 4.81 -5.74
N ASN A 79 8.72 4.35 -6.92
CA ASN A 79 8.60 5.20 -8.10
C ASN A 79 7.60 6.36 -7.94
N ASN A 80 6.55 6.19 -7.11
CA ASN A 80 5.52 7.21 -6.91
C ASN A 80 5.75 8.07 -5.65
N LEU A 81 6.65 7.67 -4.75
CA LEU A 81 7.02 8.42 -3.53
C LEU A 81 8.34 9.17 -3.64
N ASN A 82 9.15 8.85 -4.64
CA ASN A 82 10.28 9.68 -5.09
C ASN A 82 9.79 11.06 -5.55
#